data_AF-A0AAW6ABP4-F1
#
_entry.id   AF-A0AAW6ABP4-F1
#
_cell.length_a   1.000
_cell.length_b   1.000
_cell.length_c   1.000
_cell.angle_alpha   90.00
_cell.angle_beta   90.00
_cell.angle_gamma   90.00
#
_symmetry.space_group_name_H-M   'P 1'
#
loop_
_entity.id
_entity.type
_entity.pdbx_description
1 polymer ?
#
loop_
_entity_poly.entity_id
_entity_poly.type
_entity_poly.pdbx_seq_one_letter_code
_entity_poly.pdbx_strand_id
1 'polypeptide(L)'
;MGHPRQLYVFESPIDALSYLSLHPQTKDTMFFAMDGLKPQSVIKAMVYYHTRTGNAPERVGFGVDNDPAGHRFFDEMVNKHSFENAETGETLPYGHFMVDDLAIPNERLRILQQQAAAANVPWEPLAALDKVETNFHDDKEVNNWFGLKGGFTHSDGSAPGNQYEMRAGQLASLMGELTDQSGLDYQALVKRLDPTLDPTMQQSVIGKLQAYTAQYENGGVKPVQCQIKDWNDRLKQVQNESGFPARLINRIYANKAQEEGLKVIQERDQDGRDRLKAVQANQLNKGLFEADSPQEMAYLIKTYGYSAVDKEDERKYQQAPDIKPAKPQQQAPALAQQAAAQAAGR
;
A
#
# COMPACT_ATOMS: atom_id res chain seq x y z
N MET A 1 18.68 5.37 6.06
CA MET A 1 20.11 5.23 6.43
C MET A 1 20.93 5.54 5.19
N GLY A 2 21.93 6.41 5.29
CA GLY A 2 22.76 6.85 4.13
C GLY A 2 22.60 8.33 3.77
N HIS A 3 23.20 8.74 2.65
CA HIS A 3 23.03 10.07 2.04
C HIS A 3 21.94 9.94 1.00
N PRO A 4 20.69 10.36 1.30
CA PRO A 4 19.59 10.09 0.40
C PRO A 4 19.82 10.77 -0.95
N ARG A 5 19.62 10.00 -2.01
CA ARG A 5 19.62 10.40 -3.43
C ARG A 5 18.22 10.30 -4.04
N GLN A 6 17.35 9.50 -3.42
CA GLN A 6 16.00 9.21 -3.92
C GLN A 6 14.95 9.57 -2.86
N LEU A 7 13.77 9.99 -3.32
CA LEU A 7 12.60 10.20 -2.48
C LEU A 7 11.52 9.19 -2.86
N TYR A 8 11.16 8.28 -1.95
CA TYR A 8 10.04 7.37 -2.13
C TYR A 8 8.86 7.82 -1.29
N VAL A 9 7.72 7.98 -1.96
CA VAL A 9 6.48 8.48 -1.39
C VAL A 9 5.43 7.38 -1.41
N PHE A 10 4.79 7.15 -0.28
CA PHE A 10 3.81 6.10 -0.07
C PHE A 10 2.46 6.70 0.30
N GLU A 11 1.38 6.01 -0.07
CA GLU A 11 0.02 6.39 0.32
C GLU A 11 -0.16 6.36 1.83
N SER A 12 0.38 5.33 2.49
CA SER A 12 0.28 5.13 3.93
C SER A 12 1.63 4.78 4.58
N PRO A 13 1.79 5.00 5.91
CA PRO A 13 2.96 4.55 6.64
C PRO A 13 3.13 3.02 6.65
N ILE A 14 2.02 2.26 6.61
CA ILE A 14 2.08 0.80 6.64
C ILE A 14 2.65 0.24 5.33
N ASP A 15 2.36 0.87 4.20
CA ASP A 15 2.93 0.48 2.90
C ASP A 15 4.43 0.77 2.83
N ALA A 16 4.86 1.91 3.35
CA ALA A 16 6.28 2.25 3.41
C ALA A 16 7.08 1.21 4.20
N LEU A 17 6.58 0.80 5.38
CA LEU A 17 7.21 -0.23 6.21
C LEU A 17 7.13 -1.61 5.57
N SER A 18 6.04 -1.93 4.89
CA SER A 18 5.85 -3.22 4.21
C SER A 18 6.80 -3.36 3.02
N TYR A 19 6.93 -2.31 2.22
CA TYR A 19 7.90 -2.23 1.14
C TYR A 19 9.33 -2.40 1.66
N LEU A 20 9.72 -1.67 2.72
CA LEU A 20 11.06 -1.77 3.29
C LEU A 20 11.36 -3.18 3.84
N SER A 21 10.34 -3.86 4.40
CA SER A 21 10.46 -5.24 4.88
C SER A 21 10.69 -6.23 3.75
N LEU A 22 10.08 -6.00 2.59
CA LEU A 22 10.27 -6.81 1.37
C LEU A 22 11.53 -6.43 0.58
N HIS A 23 12.04 -5.20 0.76
CA HIS A 23 13.20 -4.66 0.06
C HIS A 23 14.25 -4.12 1.04
N PRO A 24 14.82 -4.96 1.92
CA PRO A 24 15.80 -4.53 2.93
C PRO A 24 17.10 -3.97 2.31
N GLN A 25 17.35 -4.23 1.03
CA GLN A 25 18.46 -3.70 0.25
C GLN A 25 18.31 -2.23 -0.16
N THR A 26 17.13 -1.62 0.03
CA THR A 26 16.88 -0.22 -0.35
C THR A 26 17.75 0.71 0.50
N LYS A 27 18.66 1.43 -0.15
CA LYS A 27 19.63 2.35 0.44
C LYS A 27 19.48 3.75 -0.14
N ASP A 28 20.08 4.74 0.53
CA ASP A 28 20.17 6.13 0.05
C ASP A 28 18.82 6.69 -0.42
N THR A 29 17.77 6.33 0.31
CA THR A 29 16.38 6.67 -0.01
C THR A 29 15.73 7.29 1.22
N MET A 30 15.08 8.44 1.03
CA MET A 30 14.17 9.02 2.00
C MET A 30 12.76 8.49 1.76
N PHE A 31 12.11 8.04 2.81
CA PHE A 31 10.73 7.54 2.77
C PHE A 31 9.79 8.61 3.32
N PHE A 32 8.67 8.83 2.66
CA PHE A 32 7.64 9.78 3.09
C PHE A 32 6.27 9.12 2.91
N ALA A 33 5.40 9.21 3.92
CA ALA A 33 4.01 8.76 3.83
C ALA A 33 3.09 9.98 3.70
N MET A 34 2.13 9.92 2.78
CA MET A 34 1.25 11.04 2.48
C MET A 34 -0.01 11.10 3.36
N ASP A 35 -0.34 10.01 4.05
CA ASP A 35 -1.62 9.79 4.74
C ASP A 35 -2.80 10.08 3.78
N GLY A 36 -2.79 9.38 2.65
CA GLY A 36 -3.73 9.48 1.53
C GLY A 36 -3.17 10.22 0.30
N LEU A 37 -3.81 10.02 -0.85
CA LEU A 37 -3.41 10.57 -2.15
C LEU A 37 -3.58 12.09 -2.23
N LYS A 38 -2.52 12.84 -1.88
CA LYS A 38 -2.54 14.31 -1.82
C LYS A 38 -1.30 14.89 -2.52
N PRO A 39 -1.44 15.55 -3.68
CA PRO A 39 -0.29 16.12 -4.41
C PRO A 39 0.54 17.10 -3.56
N GLN A 40 -0.15 17.89 -2.72
CA GLN A 40 0.50 18.82 -1.79
C GLN A 40 1.41 18.14 -0.75
N SER A 41 1.12 16.89 -0.37
CA SER A 41 2.00 16.12 0.52
C SER A 41 3.32 15.77 -0.18
N VAL A 42 3.28 15.47 -1.48
CA VAL A 42 4.49 15.22 -2.28
C VAL A 42 5.33 16.49 -2.41
N ILE A 43 4.70 17.63 -2.67
CA ILE A 43 5.40 18.92 -2.73
C ILE A 43 6.09 19.23 -1.40
N LYS A 44 5.41 19.00 -0.28
CA LYS A 44 6.02 19.15 1.06
C LYS A 44 7.18 18.18 1.28
N ALA A 45 7.05 16.94 0.80
CA ALA A 45 8.13 15.95 0.88
C ALA A 45 9.36 16.40 0.08
N MET A 46 9.17 16.98 -1.10
CA MET A 46 10.25 17.57 -1.93
C MET A 46 10.95 18.73 -1.21
N VAL A 47 10.18 19.67 -0.63
CA VAL A 47 10.74 20.78 0.16
C VAL A 47 11.50 20.26 1.38
N TYR A 48 10.95 19.28 2.08
CA TYR A 48 11.60 18.65 3.23
C TYR A 48 12.91 17.97 2.83
N TYR A 49 12.90 17.23 1.72
CA TYR A 49 14.08 16.58 1.16
C TYR A 49 15.17 17.60 0.86
N HIS A 50 14.84 18.68 0.15
CA HIS A 50 15.78 19.73 -0.18
C HIS A 50 16.35 20.42 1.06
N THR A 51 15.48 20.75 2.02
CA THR A 51 15.89 21.37 3.30
C THR A 51 16.87 20.49 4.08
N ARG A 52 16.71 19.16 3.99
CA ARG A 52 17.54 18.21 4.74
C ARG A 52 18.86 17.86 4.05
N THR A 53 18.89 17.86 2.72
CA THR A 53 20.02 17.36 1.91
C THR A 53 20.80 18.46 1.19
N GLY A 54 20.22 19.65 1.06
CA GLY A 54 20.72 20.74 0.22
C GLY A 54 20.53 20.52 -1.28
N ASN A 55 19.97 19.38 -1.71
CA ASN A 55 19.85 18.99 -3.12
C ASN A 55 18.42 18.55 -3.45
N ALA A 56 18.04 18.59 -4.73
CA ALA A 56 16.86 17.88 -5.21
C ALA A 56 17.14 16.37 -5.22
N PRO A 57 16.13 15.49 -5.08
CA PRO A 57 16.32 14.07 -5.31
C PRO A 57 16.65 13.82 -6.79
N GLU A 58 17.37 12.74 -7.08
CA GLU A 58 17.68 12.30 -8.44
C GLU A 58 16.47 11.65 -9.11
N ARG A 59 15.53 11.13 -8.31
CA ARG A 59 14.25 10.60 -8.75
C ARG A 59 13.23 10.54 -7.63
N VAL A 60 11.96 10.53 -8.01
CA VAL A 60 10.83 10.31 -7.10
C VAL A 60 10.16 8.98 -7.44
N GLY A 61 9.98 8.14 -6.43
CA GLY A 61 9.31 6.85 -6.54
C GLY A 61 7.97 6.86 -5.81
N PHE A 62 6.91 6.34 -6.44
CA PHE A 62 5.56 6.28 -5.87
C PHE A 62 5.15 4.84 -5.53
N GLY A 63 4.90 4.59 -4.25
CA GLY A 63 4.33 3.37 -3.70
C GLY A 63 2.88 3.60 -3.27
N VAL A 64 2.02 3.90 -4.25
CA VAL A 64 0.57 4.03 -4.06
C VAL A 64 -0.13 2.71 -4.40
N ASP A 65 -1.40 2.61 -4.04
CA ASP A 65 -2.19 1.39 -4.27
C ASP A 65 -2.39 1.14 -5.77
N ASN A 66 -2.37 -0.14 -6.17
CA ASN A 66 -2.70 -0.60 -7.52
C ASN A 66 -4.21 -0.67 -7.71
N ASP A 67 -4.84 0.49 -7.63
CA ASP A 67 -6.27 0.68 -7.79
C ASP A 67 -6.56 1.92 -8.65
N PRO A 68 -7.83 2.20 -9.01
CA PRO A 68 -8.17 3.37 -9.80
C PRO A 68 -7.67 4.70 -9.23
N ALA A 69 -7.67 4.86 -7.90
CA ALA A 69 -7.28 6.11 -7.26
C ALA A 69 -5.77 6.31 -7.32
N GLY A 70 -4.98 5.27 -7.02
CA GLY A 70 -3.52 5.30 -7.09
C GLY A 70 -3.01 5.53 -8.52
N HIS A 71 -3.60 4.87 -9.52
CA HIS A 71 -3.27 5.10 -10.93
C HIS A 71 -3.58 6.54 -11.37
N ARG A 72 -4.77 7.04 -11.04
CA ARG A 72 -5.13 8.45 -11.34
C ARG A 72 -4.19 9.44 -10.66
N PHE A 73 -3.83 9.18 -9.41
CA PHE A 73 -2.92 10.03 -8.67
C PHE A 73 -1.52 10.04 -9.30
N PHE A 74 -0.97 8.88 -9.66
CA PHE A 74 0.34 8.82 -10.30
C PHE A 74 0.32 9.53 -11.66
N ASP A 75 -0.72 9.33 -12.46
CA ASP A 75 -0.90 10.04 -13.72
C ASP A 75 -0.96 11.57 -13.51
N GLU A 76 -1.74 12.05 -12.54
CA GLU A 76 -1.78 13.48 -12.20
C GLU A 76 -0.39 13.99 -11.81
N MET A 77 0.34 13.26 -10.98
CA MET A 77 1.67 13.66 -10.50
C MET A 77 2.66 13.81 -11.66
N VAL A 78 2.66 12.88 -12.62
CA VAL A 78 3.53 12.93 -13.79
C VAL A 78 3.15 14.06 -14.75
N ASN A 79 1.86 14.31 -14.94
CA ASN A 79 1.39 15.22 -16.00
C ASN A 79 1.18 16.67 -15.54
N LYS A 80 0.98 16.89 -14.23
CA LYS A 80 0.61 18.21 -13.70
C LYS A 80 1.55 18.71 -12.61
N HIS A 81 2.20 17.81 -11.87
CA HIS A 81 3.01 18.17 -10.70
C HIS A 81 4.47 17.66 -10.81
N SER A 82 4.94 17.43 -12.03
CA SER A 82 6.35 17.13 -12.29
C SER A 82 7.20 18.36 -12.02
N PHE A 83 8.35 18.15 -11.37
CA PHE A 83 9.33 19.23 -11.20
C PHE A 83 10.27 19.25 -12.39
N GLU A 84 10.62 20.46 -12.83
CA GLU A 84 11.60 20.66 -13.89
C GLU A 84 12.74 21.50 -13.35
N ASN A 85 13.95 21.17 -13.77
CA ASN A 85 15.11 22.02 -13.55
C ASN A 85 14.96 23.28 -14.41
N ALA A 86 14.83 24.44 -13.77
CA ALA A 86 14.64 25.71 -14.48
C ALA A 86 15.83 26.13 -15.37
N GLU A 87 17.03 25.61 -15.11
CA GLU A 87 18.24 25.92 -15.88
C GLU A 87 18.43 24.99 -17.07
N THR A 88 18.21 23.67 -16.88
CA THR A 88 18.44 22.66 -17.93
C THR A 88 17.17 22.30 -18.70
N GLY A 89 15.99 22.62 -18.18
CA GLY A 89 14.70 22.15 -18.68
C GLY A 89 14.45 20.66 -18.44
N GLU A 90 15.32 19.97 -17.69
CA GLU A 90 15.18 18.53 -17.44
C GLU A 90 14.09 18.25 -16.41
N THR A 91 13.10 17.44 -16.78
CA THR A 91 12.06 16.95 -15.88
C THR A 91 12.63 15.91 -14.92
N LEU A 92 12.38 16.09 -13.62
CA LEU A 92 12.76 15.15 -12.58
C LEU A 92 12.11 13.77 -12.83
N PRO A 93 12.88 12.68 -12.90
CA PRO A 93 12.33 11.36 -13.20
C PRO A 93 11.36 10.88 -12.12
N TYR A 94 10.12 10.62 -12.54
CA TYR A 94 9.08 10.01 -11.72
C TYR A 94 8.88 8.56 -12.14
N GLY A 95 8.72 7.66 -11.18
CA GLY A 95 8.32 6.28 -11.43
C GLY A 95 7.47 5.75 -10.30
N HIS A 96 6.71 4.70 -10.55
CA HIS A 96 5.94 4.01 -9.53
C HIS A 96 6.45 2.59 -9.36
N PHE A 97 6.14 2.01 -8.20
CA PHE A 97 6.36 0.62 -7.89
C PHE A 97 5.09 0.07 -7.24
N MET A 98 3.95 0.30 -7.90
CA MET A 98 2.68 -0.29 -7.49
C MET A 98 2.80 -1.82 -7.49
N VAL A 99 2.21 -2.48 -6.49
CA VAL A 99 2.24 -3.93 -6.41
C VAL A 99 1.45 -4.53 -7.55
N ASP A 100 1.98 -5.57 -8.18
CA ASP A 100 1.26 -6.34 -9.20
C ASP A 100 0.73 -5.48 -10.34
N ASP A 101 1.46 -4.41 -10.68
CA ASP A 101 1.03 -3.48 -11.72
C ASP A 101 0.87 -4.15 -13.10
N LEU A 102 1.77 -5.10 -13.41
CA LEU A 102 1.68 -5.90 -14.63
C LEU A 102 0.81 -7.15 -14.50
N ALA A 103 0.08 -7.29 -13.39
CA ALA A 103 -0.78 -8.44 -13.17
C ALA A 103 -2.10 -8.32 -13.93
N ILE A 104 -2.47 -9.40 -14.61
CA ILE A 104 -3.71 -9.50 -15.39
C ILE A 104 -4.53 -10.66 -14.83
N PRO A 105 -5.82 -10.46 -14.49
CA PRO A 105 -6.69 -11.55 -14.09
C PRO A 105 -6.77 -12.64 -15.18
N ASN A 106 -6.67 -13.91 -14.79
CA ASN A 106 -6.59 -15.04 -15.73
C ASN A 106 -7.74 -15.06 -16.76
N GLU A 107 -8.97 -14.78 -16.31
CA GLU A 107 -10.13 -14.73 -17.20
C GLU A 107 -10.00 -13.62 -18.24
N ARG A 108 -9.54 -12.43 -17.83
CA ARG A 108 -9.32 -11.30 -18.73
C ARG A 108 -8.23 -11.61 -19.74
N LEU A 109 -7.08 -12.11 -19.27
CA LEU A 109 -5.97 -12.47 -20.14
C LEU A 109 -6.41 -13.46 -21.23
N ARG A 110 -7.18 -14.49 -20.85
CA ARG A 110 -7.74 -15.47 -21.80
C ARG A 110 -8.61 -14.80 -22.86
N ILE A 111 -9.54 -13.93 -22.46
CA ILE A 111 -10.43 -13.22 -23.40
C ILE A 111 -9.61 -12.35 -24.35
N LEU A 112 -8.69 -11.55 -23.82
CA LEU A 112 -7.84 -10.65 -24.61
C LEU A 112 -7.02 -11.42 -25.65
N GLN A 113 -6.37 -12.51 -25.24
CA GLN A 113 -5.60 -13.37 -26.14
C GLN A 113 -6.46 -14.03 -27.21
N GLN A 114 -7.64 -14.55 -26.84
CA GLN A 114 -8.55 -15.19 -27.79
C GLN A 114 -9.06 -14.20 -28.85
N GLN A 115 -9.47 -13.01 -28.42
CA GLN A 115 -10.01 -11.99 -29.34
C GLN A 115 -8.91 -11.39 -30.23
N ALA A 116 -7.71 -11.16 -29.68
CA ALA A 116 -6.55 -10.71 -30.45
C ALA A 116 -6.14 -11.75 -31.51
N ALA A 117 -6.09 -13.04 -31.14
CA ALA A 117 -5.80 -14.12 -32.08
C ALA A 117 -6.84 -14.22 -33.20
N ALA A 118 -8.12 -14.05 -32.89
CA ALA A 118 -9.19 -14.06 -33.89
C ALA A 118 -9.09 -12.89 -34.90
N ALA A 119 -8.58 -11.74 -34.46
CA ALA A 119 -8.33 -10.57 -35.31
C ALA A 119 -6.93 -10.54 -35.94
N ASN A 120 -6.08 -11.55 -35.68
CA ASN A 120 -4.69 -11.63 -36.14
C ASN A 120 -3.84 -10.41 -35.74
N VAL A 121 -3.98 -9.95 -34.49
CA VAL A 121 -3.22 -8.86 -33.89
C VAL A 121 -2.51 -9.32 -32.61
N PRO A 122 -1.41 -8.65 -32.19
CA PRO A 122 -0.83 -8.87 -30.86
C PRO A 122 -1.85 -8.54 -29.76
N TRP A 123 -1.82 -9.29 -28.67
CA TRP A 123 -2.75 -9.12 -27.56
C TRP A 123 -2.26 -8.06 -26.56
N GLU A 124 -0.97 -7.73 -26.59
CA GLU A 124 -0.29 -6.82 -25.68
C GLU A 124 -0.82 -5.39 -25.76
N PRO A 125 -1.04 -4.77 -26.95
CA PRO A 125 -1.68 -3.46 -27.03
C PRO A 125 -3.12 -3.45 -26.51
N LEU A 126 -3.84 -4.56 -26.73
CA LEU A 126 -5.22 -4.71 -26.26
C LEU A 126 -5.27 -4.79 -24.72
N ALA A 127 -4.35 -5.55 -24.11
CA ALA A 127 -4.21 -5.60 -22.66
C ALA A 127 -3.73 -4.27 -22.08
N ALA A 128 -2.80 -3.59 -22.74
CA ALA A 128 -2.35 -2.25 -22.36
C ALA A 128 -3.51 -1.25 -22.37
N LEU A 129 -4.43 -1.33 -23.34
CA LEU A 129 -5.62 -0.49 -23.38
C LEU A 129 -6.55 -0.74 -22.18
N ASP A 130 -6.86 -2.00 -21.85
CA ASP A 130 -7.70 -2.30 -20.68
C ASP A 130 -7.01 -1.89 -19.36
N LYS A 131 -5.69 -2.10 -19.27
CA LYS A 131 -4.87 -1.66 -18.14
C LYS A 131 -4.91 -0.14 -17.98
N VAL A 132 -4.66 0.60 -19.05
CA VAL A 132 -4.62 2.07 -18.99
C VAL A 132 -6.01 2.61 -18.71
N GLU A 133 -7.03 2.14 -19.41
CA GLU A 133 -8.36 2.74 -19.30
C GLU A 133 -9.08 2.36 -18.02
N THR A 134 -9.06 1.08 -17.62
CA THR A 134 -9.88 0.55 -16.52
C THR A 134 -9.07 -0.06 -15.36
N ASN A 135 -7.74 -0.21 -15.52
CA ASN A 135 -6.87 -0.95 -14.60
C ASN A 135 -7.33 -2.40 -14.35
N PHE A 136 -8.02 -3.02 -15.31
CA PHE A 136 -8.68 -4.32 -15.15
C PHE A 136 -9.69 -4.38 -13.99
N HIS A 137 -10.18 -3.25 -13.48
CA HIS A 137 -11.13 -3.20 -12.38
C HIS A 137 -12.48 -3.79 -12.80
N ASP A 138 -13.15 -4.49 -11.89
CA ASP A 138 -14.37 -5.27 -12.19
C ASP A 138 -15.54 -4.43 -12.68
N ASP A 139 -15.66 -3.22 -12.13
CA ASP A 139 -16.67 -2.25 -12.55
C ASP A 139 -16.43 -1.74 -13.98
N LYS A 140 -15.21 -1.89 -14.54
CA LYS A 140 -14.84 -1.52 -15.92
C LYS A 140 -15.22 -0.07 -16.28
N GLU A 141 -15.21 0.82 -15.30
CA GLU A 141 -15.36 2.26 -15.51
C GLU A 141 -14.01 2.90 -15.87
N VAL A 142 -14.07 4.14 -16.34
CA VAL A 142 -12.88 4.94 -16.66
C VAL A 142 -12.07 5.16 -15.38
N ASN A 143 -10.87 4.60 -15.30
CA ASN A 143 -10.00 4.63 -14.13
C ASN A 143 -8.65 5.32 -14.37
N ASN A 144 -8.52 6.03 -15.50
CA ASN A 144 -7.36 6.87 -15.79
C ASN A 144 -7.61 8.34 -15.49
N TRP A 145 -6.54 9.10 -15.28
CA TRP A 145 -6.62 10.54 -15.05
C TRP A 145 -6.80 11.36 -16.34
N PHE A 146 -6.32 10.83 -17.46
CA PHE A 146 -6.36 11.52 -18.76
C PHE A 146 -7.79 11.78 -19.25
N GLY A 147 -8.75 10.99 -18.79
CA GLY A 147 -10.14 11.01 -19.25
C GLY A 147 -10.38 10.15 -20.50
N LEU A 148 -9.44 9.28 -20.87
CA LEU A 148 -9.63 8.32 -21.97
C LEU A 148 -10.83 7.42 -21.65
N LYS A 149 -11.73 7.33 -22.62
CA LYS A 149 -12.92 6.48 -22.62
C LYS A 149 -13.17 5.93 -24.02
N GLY A 150 -14.23 5.16 -24.20
CA GLY A 150 -14.59 4.64 -25.52
C GLY A 150 -13.67 3.51 -26.01
N GLY A 151 -12.76 3.00 -25.18
CA GLY A 151 -12.04 1.75 -25.40
C GLY A 151 -12.86 0.59 -24.82
N PHE A 152 -12.42 0.00 -23.71
CA PHE A 152 -13.20 -0.97 -22.93
C PHE A 152 -14.42 -0.35 -22.24
N THR A 153 -14.46 0.97 -22.07
CA THR A 153 -15.67 1.67 -21.65
C THR A 153 -16.48 2.17 -22.85
N HIS A 154 -17.74 2.54 -22.62
CA HIS A 154 -18.55 3.27 -23.58
C HIS A 154 -18.10 4.74 -23.71
N SER A 155 -18.60 5.47 -24.71
CA SER A 155 -18.24 6.88 -24.94
C SER A 155 -18.70 7.83 -23.83
N ASP A 156 -19.62 7.40 -22.98
CA ASP A 156 -20.04 8.10 -21.76
C ASP A 156 -19.20 7.70 -20.54
N GLY A 157 -18.24 6.78 -20.69
CA GLY A 157 -17.36 6.27 -19.65
C GLY A 157 -17.95 5.10 -18.84
N SER A 158 -19.17 4.65 -19.18
CA SER A 158 -19.81 3.53 -18.48
C SER A 158 -19.26 2.16 -18.88
N ALA A 159 -19.43 1.20 -17.98
CA ALA A 159 -18.97 -0.17 -18.14
C ALA A 159 -19.69 -0.93 -19.28
N PRO A 160 -19.00 -1.82 -20.01
CA PRO A 160 -19.63 -2.70 -20.99
C PRO A 160 -20.42 -3.85 -20.34
N GLY A 161 -20.32 -4.03 -19.02
CA GLY A 161 -20.95 -5.12 -18.27
C GLY A 161 -20.64 -6.51 -18.85
N ASN A 162 -21.71 -7.23 -19.21
CA ASN A 162 -21.65 -8.57 -19.82
C ASN A 162 -21.14 -8.57 -21.28
N GLN A 163 -20.97 -7.40 -21.90
CA GLN A 163 -20.50 -7.28 -23.29
C GLN A 163 -18.97 -7.16 -23.42
N TYR A 164 -18.23 -7.37 -22.33
CA TYR A 164 -16.77 -7.21 -22.31
C TYR A 164 -16.06 -8.03 -23.40
N GLU A 165 -16.40 -9.31 -23.59
CA GLU A 165 -15.77 -10.15 -24.62
C GLU A 165 -16.07 -9.63 -26.04
N MET A 166 -17.32 -9.25 -26.31
CA MET A 166 -17.70 -8.64 -27.58
C MET A 166 -16.93 -7.33 -27.81
N ARG A 167 -16.77 -6.53 -26.75
CA ARG A 167 -16.03 -5.28 -26.79
C ARG A 167 -14.55 -5.49 -27.07
N ALA A 168 -13.92 -6.47 -26.43
CA ALA A 168 -12.54 -6.86 -26.70
C ALA A 168 -12.35 -7.26 -28.18
N GLY A 169 -13.29 -8.02 -28.76
CA GLY A 169 -13.28 -8.38 -30.18
C GLY A 169 -13.40 -7.19 -31.13
N GLN A 170 -14.26 -6.21 -30.82
CA GLN A 170 -14.37 -4.96 -31.58
C GLN A 170 -13.08 -4.16 -31.55
N LEU A 171 -12.46 -4.04 -30.38
CA LEU A 171 -11.21 -3.30 -30.20
C LEU A 171 -10.04 -4.01 -30.90
N ALA A 172 -9.96 -5.33 -30.83
CA ALA A 172 -8.97 -6.12 -31.56
C ALA A 172 -9.11 -5.93 -33.08
N SER A 173 -10.34 -5.95 -33.60
CA SER A 173 -10.60 -5.71 -35.02
C SER A 173 -10.19 -4.29 -35.43
N LEU A 174 -10.53 -3.29 -34.62
CA LEU A 174 -10.10 -1.91 -34.82
C LEU A 174 -8.58 -1.77 -34.83
N MET A 175 -7.87 -2.42 -33.89
CA MET A 175 -6.41 -2.43 -33.88
C MET A 175 -5.85 -3.09 -35.15
N GLY A 176 -6.49 -4.13 -35.66
CA GLY A 176 -6.10 -4.78 -36.92
C GLY A 176 -6.21 -3.84 -38.12
N GLU A 177 -7.27 -3.03 -38.20
CA GLU A 177 -7.41 -2.00 -39.23
C GLU A 177 -6.35 -0.89 -39.16
N LEU A 178 -5.82 -0.65 -37.97
CA LEU A 178 -4.85 0.41 -37.66
C LEU A 178 -3.41 -0.08 -37.58
N THR A 179 -3.17 -1.36 -37.87
CA THR A 179 -1.83 -1.96 -37.84
C THR A 179 -1.32 -2.14 -39.26
N ASP A 180 -0.13 -1.60 -39.54
CA ASP A 180 0.59 -1.82 -40.79
C ASP A 180 2.00 -2.39 -40.54
N GLN A 181 2.88 -2.34 -41.54
CA GLN A 181 4.25 -2.85 -41.43
C GLN A 181 5.09 -2.11 -40.38
N SER A 182 4.69 -0.91 -39.98
CA SER A 182 5.33 -0.06 -38.97
C SER A 182 4.80 -0.33 -37.56
N GLY A 183 3.78 -1.18 -37.42
CA GLY A 183 3.09 -1.46 -36.16
C GLY A 183 1.74 -0.75 -36.05
N LEU A 184 1.19 -0.73 -34.84
CA LEU A 184 -0.10 -0.12 -34.52
C LEU A 184 0.00 1.41 -34.48
N ASP A 185 -0.88 2.10 -35.22
CA ASP A 185 -1.03 3.55 -35.12
C ASP A 185 -1.84 3.94 -33.86
N TYR A 186 -1.12 4.16 -32.75
CA TYR A 186 -1.71 4.58 -31.48
C TYR A 186 -2.39 5.95 -31.55
N GLN A 187 -1.93 6.85 -32.42
CA GLN A 187 -2.53 8.18 -32.58
C GLN A 187 -3.92 8.06 -33.21
N ALA A 188 -4.03 7.25 -34.28
CA ALA A 188 -5.31 6.96 -34.91
C ALA A 188 -6.24 6.16 -33.98
N LEU A 189 -5.69 5.22 -33.20
CA LEU A 189 -6.44 4.45 -32.22
C LEU A 189 -7.09 5.37 -31.18
N VAL A 190 -6.31 6.15 -30.43
CA VAL A 190 -6.82 7.02 -29.37
C VAL A 190 -7.86 8.00 -29.91
N LYS A 191 -7.61 8.58 -31.10
CA LYS A 191 -8.56 9.50 -31.74
C LYS A 191 -9.87 8.83 -32.16
N ARG A 192 -9.86 7.54 -32.55
CA ARG A 192 -11.09 6.79 -32.87
C ARG A 192 -11.84 6.36 -31.61
N LEU A 193 -11.14 6.05 -30.52
CA LEU A 193 -11.75 5.67 -29.24
C LEU A 193 -12.44 6.87 -28.59
N ASP A 194 -11.72 7.99 -28.46
CA ASP A 194 -12.26 9.24 -27.92
C ASP A 194 -11.82 10.46 -28.76
N PRO A 195 -12.66 10.88 -29.73
CA PRO A 195 -12.40 12.07 -30.53
C PRO A 195 -12.43 13.38 -29.72
N THR A 196 -13.00 13.36 -28.51
CA THR A 196 -13.18 14.53 -27.65
C THR A 196 -12.04 14.72 -26.64
N LEU A 197 -11.14 13.74 -26.53
CA LEU A 197 -10.00 13.79 -25.62
C LEU A 197 -9.05 14.94 -26.00
N ASP A 198 -8.63 15.72 -25.00
CA ASP A 198 -7.72 16.85 -25.20
C ASP A 198 -6.40 16.40 -25.89
N PRO A 199 -5.90 17.13 -26.90
CA PRO A 199 -4.69 16.74 -27.63
C PRO A 199 -3.44 16.56 -26.78
N THR A 200 -3.29 17.30 -25.68
CA THR A 200 -2.17 17.14 -24.76
C THR A 200 -2.31 15.83 -23.98
N MET A 201 -3.52 15.50 -23.53
CA MET A 201 -3.82 14.23 -22.87
C MET A 201 -3.69 13.03 -23.81
N GLN A 202 -4.00 13.19 -25.10
CA GLN A 202 -3.80 12.13 -26.10
C GLN A 202 -2.34 11.67 -26.14
N GLN A 203 -1.37 12.59 -26.14
CA GLN A 203 0.05 12.22 -26.15
C GLN A 203 0.45 11.45 -24.90
N SER A 204 -0.02 11.89 -23.72
CA SER A 204 0.26 11.20 -22.46
C SER A 204 -0.35 9.78 -22.42
N VAL A 205 -1.57 9.62 -22.93
CA VAL A 205 -2.22 8.30 -23.06
C VAL A 205 -1.44 7.39 -24.00
N ILE A 206 -1.03 7.90 -25.16
CA ILE A 206 -0.23 7.13 -26.14
C ILE A 206 1.07 6.64 -25.52
N GLY A 207 1.80 7.53 -24.83
CA GLY A 207 3.02 7.17 -24.13
C GLY A 207 2.80 6.08 -23.08
N LYS A 208 1.72 6.17 -22.29
CA LYS A 208 1.37 5.16 -21.29
C LYS A 208 0.98 3.82 -21.92
N LEU A 209 0.21 3.83 -23.01
CA LEU A 209 -0.16 2.62 -23.76
C LEU A 209 1.06 1.91 -24.32
N GLN A 210 1.98 2.65 -24.95
CA GLN A 210 3.22 2.11 -25.49
C GLN A 210 4.11 1.54 -24.38
N ALA A 211 4.21 2.23 -23.25
CA ALA A 211 4.99 1.76 -22.09
C ALA A 211 4.44 0.44 -21.53
N TYR A 212 3.12 0.28 -21.40
CA TYR A 212 2.53 -0.99 -20.96
C TYR A 212 2.64 -2.09 -22.01
N THR A 213 2.45 -1.76 -23.29
CA THR A 213 2.62 -2.70 -24.40
C THR A 213 4.03 -3.30 -24.36
N ALA A 214 5.05 -2.45 -24.32
CA ALA A 214 6.44 -2.88 -24.26
C ALA A 214 6.76 -3.72 -23.00
N GLN A 215 6.14 -3.41 -21.85
CA GLN A 215 6.32 -4.21 -20.63
C GLN A 215 5.70 -5.61 -20.77
N TYR A 216 4.55 -5.74 -21.43
CA TYR A 216 3.94 -7.04 -21.68
C TYR A 216 4.71 -7.85 -22.73
N GLU A 217 5.19 -7.23 -23.81
CA GLU A 217 6.00 -7.88 -24.86
C GLU A 217 7.31 -8.45 -24.30
N ASN A 218 7.95 -7.73 -23.37
CA ASN A 218 9.21 -8.15 -22.75
C ASN A 218 9.03 -9.20 -21.64
N GLY A 219 7.92 -9.92 -21.62
CA GLY A 219 7.66 -11.02 -20.68
C GLY A 219 7.24 -10.57 -19.27
N GLY A 220 6.88 -9.29 -19.09
CA GLY A 220 6.46 -8.73 -17.80
C GLY A 220 5.06 -9.17 -17.32
N VAL A 221 4.36 -10.00 -18.09
CA VAL A 221 2.98 -10.41 -17.79
C VAL A 221 2.94 -11.31 -16.55
N LYS A 222 2.10 -10.94 -15.59
CA LYS A 222 1.85 -11.76 -14.39
C LYS A 222 0.39 -12.23 -14.34
N PRO A 223 0.05 -13.41 -14.87
CA PRO A 223 -1.30 -13.95 -14.75
C PRO A 223 -1.64 -14.23 -13.28
N VAL A 224 -2.77 -13.72 -12.79
CA VAL A 224 -3.21 -13.88 -11.39
C VAL A 224 -4.68 -14.26 -11.28
N GLN A 225 -5.04 -14.90 -10.16
CA GLN A 225 -6.44 -15.11 -9.79
C GLN A 225 -7.05 -13.83 -9.21
N CYS A 226 -6.31 -13.17 -8.32
CA CYS A 226 -6.65 -11.87 -7.74
C CYS A 226 -5.42 -10.98 -7.74
N GLN A 227 -5.62 -9.68 -7.99
CA GLN A 227 -4.56 -8.69 -7.92
C GLN A 227 -4.33 -8.28 -6.47
N ILE A 228 -3.06 -8.12 -6.09
CA ILE A 228 -2.69 -7.53 -4.82
C ILE A 228 -2.64 -6.02 -5.01
N LYS A 229 -3.39 -5.29 -4.17
CA LYS A 229 -3.56 -3.85 -4.32
C LYS A 229 -2.41 -3.06 -3.70
N ASP A 230 -1.97 -3.46 -2.51
CA ASP A 230 -1.01 -2.67 -1.73
C ASP A 230 0.18 -3.50 -1.22
N TRP A 231 1.18 -2.81 -0.66
CA TRP A 231 2.42 -3.44 -0.18
C TRP A 231 2.22 -4.24 1.10
N ASN A 232 1.26 -3.82 1.94
CA ASN A 232 0.90 -4.52 3.17
C ASN A 232 0.32 -5.91 2.89
N ASP A 233 -0.60 -6.02 1.95
CA ASP A 233 -1.19 -7.28 1.51
C ASP A 233 -0.16 -8.18 0.84
N ARG A 234 0.77 -7.61 0.06
CA ARG A 234 1.90 -8.36 -0.48
C ARG A 234 2.76 -8.95 0.63
N LEU A 235 3.07 -8.17 1.67
CA LEU A 235 3.85 -8.64 2.81
C LEU A 235 3.12 -9.75 3.57
N LYS A 236 1.81 -9.58 3.83
CA LYS A 236 0.98 -10.61 4.46
C LYS A 236 1.01 -11.92 3.66
N GLN A 237 0.89 -11.84 2.34
CA GLN A 237 0.95 -13.02 1.47
C GLN A 237 2.30 -13.73 1.58
N VAL A 238 3.43 -13.02 1.44
CA VAL A 238 4.78 -13.60 1.54
C VAL A 238 5.01 -14.24 2.92
N GLN A 239 4.46 -13.62 3.97
CA GLN A 239 4.54 -14.16 5.33
C GLN A 239 3.67 -15.41 5.52
N ASN A 240 2.47 -15.44 4.94
CA ASN A 240 1.61 -16.61 4.95
C ASN A 240 2.26 -17.77 4.18
N GLU A 241 2.79 -17.52 2.98
CA GLU A 241 3.50 -18.51 2.15
C GLU A 241 4.75 -19.07 2.85
N SER A 242 5.45 -18.23 3.61
CA SER A 242 6.60 -18.66 4.40
C SER A 242 6.22 -19.36 5.72
N GLY A 243 4.94 -19.51 6.06
CA GLY A 243 4.50 -20.11 7.33
C GLY A 243 4.85 -19.26 8.56
N PHE A 244 5.05 -17.95 8.40
CA PHE A 244 5.32 -17.01 9.49
C PHE A 244 4.24 -17.01 10.58
N PRO A 245 2.92 -17.05 10.28
CA PRO A 245 1.89 -17.08 11.33
C PRO A 245 2.05 -18.26 12.29
N ALA A 246 2.30 -19.46 11.75
CA ALA A 246 2.54 -20.66 12.55
C ALA A 246 3.82 -20.55 13.41
N ARG A 247 4.86 -19.89 12.89
CA ARG A 247 6.11 -19.65 13.63
C ARG A 247 5.95 -18.63 14.75
N LEU A 248 5.06 -17.64 14.60
CA LEU A 248 4.77 -16.65 15.63
C LEU A 248 3.94 -17.24 16.78
N ILE A 249 2.86 -17.97 16.46
CA ILE A 249 1.98 -18.60 17.46
C ILE A 249 2.75 -19.59 18.34
N ASN A 250 3.78 -20.25 17.79
CA ASN A 250 4.59 -21.22 18.55
C ASN A 250 5.74 -20.60 19.35
N ARG A 251 5.97 -19.28 19.30
CA ARG A 251 7.05 -18.63 20.05
C ARG A 251 6.60 -18.20 21.44
N ILE A 252 7.39 -18.61 22.43
CA ILE A 252 7.39 -18.01 23.77
C ILE A 252 8.54 -17.00 23.79
N TYR A 253 8.20 -15.72 23.94
CA TYR A 253 9.17 -14.66 24.18
C TYR A 253 9.40 -14.62 25.69
N ALA A 254 10.65 -14.63 26.18
CA ALA A 254 10.93 -14.45 27.60
C ALA A 254 11.81 -13.22 27.83
N ASN A 255 11.67 -12.56 28.98
CA ASN A 255 12.62 -11.53 29.39
C ASN A 255 14.02 -12.16 29.65
N LYS A 256 15.08 -11.34 29.70
CA LYS A 256 16.46 -11.84 29.92
C LYS A 256 16.65 -12.58 31.24
N ALA A 257 15.77 -12.37 32.22
CA ALA A 257 15.77 -13.06 33.52
C ALA A 257 14.96 -14.38 33.51
N GLN A 258 14.25 -14.70 32.42
CA GLN A 258 13.30 -15.82 32.28
C GLN A 258 12.13 -15.83 33.29
N GLU A 259 11.89 -14.73 33.99
CA GLU A 259 10.84 -14.64 35.02
C GLU A 259 9.44 -14.43 34.43
N GLU A 260 9.35 -13.77 33.28
CA GLU A 260 8.10 -13.52 32.58
C GLU A 260 8.20 -13.90 31.10
N GLY A 261 7.34 -14.82 30.69
CA GLY A 261 7.17 -15.23 29.30
C GLY A 261 5.91 -14.61 28.70
N LEU A 262 5.94 -14.25 27.42
CA LEU A 262 4.80 -13.90 26.58
C LEU A 262 4.59 -15.02 25.56
N LYS A 263 3.36 -15.51 25.45
CA LYS A 263 2.93 -16.47 24.45
C LYS A 263 1.90 -15.81 23.55
N VAL A 264 2.03 -16.00 22.25
CA VAL A 264 1.00 -15.60 21.29
C VAL A 264 -0.01 -16.73 21.17
N ILE A 265 -1.29 -16.42 21.36
CA ILE A 265 -2.41 -17.34 21.15
C ILE A 265 -3.32 -16.78 20.06
N GLN A 266 -4.06 -17.66 19.39
CA GLN A 266 -5.09 -17.31 18.43
C GLN A 266 -6.44 -17.65 19.05
N GLU A 267 -7.32 -16.66 19.16
CA GLU A 267 -8.69 -16.82 19.65
C GLU A 267 -9.67 -16.36 18.58
N ARG A 268 -10.80 -17.05 18.47
CA ARG A 268 -11.89 -16.64 17.61
C ARG A 268 -12.83 -15.73 18.39
N ASP A 269 -13.07 -14.53 17.89
CA ASP A 269 -13.97 -13.57 18.53
C ASP A 269 -15.45 -13.94 18.32
N GLN A 270 -16.33 -13.15 18.94
CA GLN A 270 -17.79 -13.36 18.88
C GLN A 270 -18.36 -13.16 17.47
N ASP A 271 -17.64 -12.46 16.59
CA ASP A 271 -17.99 -12.21 15.19
C ASP A 271 -17.39 -13.26 14.23
N GLY A 272 -16.72 -14.29 14.78
CA GLY A 272 -16.12 -15.38 14.02
C GLY A 272 -14.77 -15.06 13.38
N ARG A 273 -14.15 -13.93 13.72
CA ARG A 273 -12.83 -13.54 13.21
C ARG A 273 -11.74 -14.07 14.13
N ASP A 274 -10.65 -14.53 13.52
CA ASP A 274 -9.49 -14.98 14.29
C ASP A 274 -8.64 -13.77 14.69
N ARG A 275 -8.46 -13.57 15.99
CA ARG A 275 -7.60 -12.54 16.59
C ARG A 275 -6.40 -13.16 17.26
N LEU A 276 -5.28 -12.46 17.22
CA LEU A 276 -4.09 -12.84 17.96
C LEU A 276 -4.04 -12.07 19.26
N LYS A 277 -3.71 -12.77 20.35
CA LYS A 277 -3.46 -12.18 21.66
C LYS A 277 -2.09 -12.55 22.17
N ALA A 278 -1.37 -11.59 22.74
CA ALA A 278 -0.19 -11.88 23.55
C ALA A 278 -0.62 -12.00 25.01
N VAL A 279 -0.43 -13.17 25.59
CA VAL A 279 -0.74 -13.46 27.00
C VAL A 279 0.52 -13.76 27.77
N GLN A 280 0.53 -13.50 29.07
CA GLN A 280 1.61 -13.95 29.92
C GLN A 280 1.61 -15.49 29.95
N ALA A 281 2.75 -16.12 29.67
CA ALA A 281 2.89 -17.59 29.57
C ALA A 281 2.42 -18.31 30.85
N ASN A 282 2.50 -17.63 32.00
CA ASN A 282 2.09 -18.15 33.31
C ASN A 282 0.64 -17.77 33.70
N GLN A 283 -0.01 -16.88 32.94
CA GLN A 283 -1.40 -16.44 33.14
C GLN A 283 -2.09 -16.34 31.77
N LEU A 284 -2.64 -17.46 31.29
CA LEU A 284 -3.35 -17.55 30.00
C LEU A 284 -4.60 -16.64 29.91
N ASN A 285 -5.03 -16.02 31.02
CA ASN A 285 -6.28 -15.25 31.10
C ASN A 285 -6.07 -13.72 31.08
N LYS A 286 -4.84 -13.21 30.99
CA LYS A 286 -4.55 -11.78 30.85
C LYS A 286 -3.89 -11.50 29.50
N GLY A 287 -4.67 -11.00 28.55
CA GLY A 287 -4.14 -10.47 27.29
C GLY A 287 -3.51 -9.09 27.52
N LEU A 288 -2.29 -8.91 27.04
CA LEU A 288 -1.60 -7.62 27.06
C LEU A 288 -1.84 -6.82 25.77
N PHE A 289 -1.96 -7.53 24.65
CA PHE A 289 -2.14 -6.94 23.32
C PHE A 289 -3.11 -7.78 22.52
N GLU A 290 -3.97 -7.12 21.74
CA GLU A 290 -4.79 -7.74 20.71
C GLU A 290 -4.32 -7.22 19.36
N ALA A 291 -4.27 -8.09 18.36
CA ALA A 291 -3.93 -7.73 17.00
C ALA A 291 -4.80 -8.51 16.01
N ASP A 292 -5.16 -7.85 14.92
CA ASP A 292 -5.90 -8.47 13.83
C ASP A 292 -4.95 -9.20 12.86
N SER A 293 -3.63 -9.12 13.08
CA SER A 293 -2.62 -9.82 12.26
C SER A 293 -1.34 -10.23 13.02
N PRO A 294 -0.63 -11.30 12.60
CA PRO A 294 0.67 -11.70 13.16
C PRO A 294 1.73 -10.58 13.16
N GLN A 295 1.67 -9.71 12.17
CA GLN A 295 2.63 -8.63 11.92
C GLN A 295 2.44 -7.50 12.91
N GLU A 296 1.19 -7.08 13.10
CA GLU A 296 0.81 -6.14 14.14
C GLU A 296 1.18 -6.70 15.51
N MET A 297 0.92 -7.97 15.79
CA MET A 297 1.34 -8.62 17.04
C MET A 297 2.87 -8.57 17.23
N ALA A 298 3.65 -8.92 16.21
CA ALA A 298 5.11 -8.88 16.28
C ALA A 298 5.64 -7.45 16.47
N TYR A 299 5.01 -6.46 15.84
CA TYR A 299 5.31 -5.04 16.04
C TYR A 299 4.99 -4.60 17.47
N LEU A 300 3.80 -4.92 17.99
CA LEU A 300 3.37 -4.56 19.34
C LEU A 300 4.34 -5.14 20.39
N ILE A 301 4.70 -6.42 20.27
CA ILE A 301 5.68 -7.07 21.14
C ILE A 301 7.06 -6.40 21.06
N LYS A 302 7.51 -6.01 19.86
CA LYS A 302 8.84 -5.40 19.65
C LYS A 302 8.90 -3.95 20.13
N THR A 303 7.83 -3.19 19.91
CA THR A 303 7.76 -1.75 20.17
C THR A 303 7.44 -1.45 21.62
N TYR A 304 6.45 -2.14 22.19
CA TYR A 304 5.98 -1.87 23.55
C TYR A 304 6.61 -2.81 24.59
N GLY A 305 7.06 -3.99 24.16
CA GLY A 305 7.72 -4.95 25.05
C GLY A 305 6.91 -5.29 26.30
N TYR A 306 7.58 -5.93 27.27
CA TYR A 306 7.00 -6.33 28.56
C TYR A 306 6.60 -5.14 29.45
N SER A 307 7.05 -3.92 29.13
CA SER A 307 6.92 -2.75 29.99
C SER A 307 5.56 -2.05 29.93
N ALA A 308 4.61 -2.51 29.11
CA ALA A 308 3.32 -1.85 28.93
C ALA A 308 2.31 -2.09 30.06
N VAL A 309 2.61 -2.97 31.02
CA VAL A 309 1.70 -3.31 32.12
C VAL A 309 1.61 -2.21 33.19
N ASP A 310 2.58 -1.30 33.28
CA ASP A 310 2.71 -0.44 34.47
C ASP A 310 1.99 0.92 34.38
N LYS A 311 1.29 1.23 33.28
CA LYS A 311 0.65 2.57 33.10
C LYS A 311 -0.84 2.57 32.74
N GLU A 312 -1.39 1.49 32.19
CA GLU A 312 -2.83 1.45 31.90
C GLU A 312 -3.68 0.89 33.05
N ASP A 313 -3.10 0.07 33.93
CA ASP A 313 -3.83 -0.51 35.06
C ASP A 313 -4.09 0.49 36.21
N GLU A 314 -3.27 1.53 36.39
CA GLU A 314 -3.56 2.59 37.39
C GLU A 314 -4.82 3.39 37.06
N ARG A 315 -5.16 3.56 35.77
CA ARG A 315 -6.33 4.36 35.36
C ARG A 315 -7.64 3.58 35.39
N LYS A 316 -7.61 2.28 35.08
CA LYS A 316 -8.80 1.42 35.13
C LYS A 316 -9.26 1.13 36.56
N TYR A 317 -8.35 1.08 37.54
CA TYR A 317 -8.73 0.87 38.94
C TYR A 317 -9.14 2.14 39.70
N GLN A 318 -9.01 3.33 39.11
CA GLN A 318 -9.53 4.59 39.69
C GLN A 318 -11.00 4.87 39.33
N GLN A 319 -11.62 4.09 38.44
CA GLN A 319 -12.99 4.34 37.94
C GLN A 319 -13.97 3.17 38.18
N ALA A 320 -13.82 2.43 39.28
CA ALA A 320 -14.89 1.54 39.75
C ALA A 320 -15.79 2.29 40.77
N PRO A 321 -17.09 2.50 40.52
CA PRO A 321 -17.99 3.14 41.47
C PRO A 321 -18.49 2.18 42.57
N ASP A 322 -18.54 2.70 43.79
CA ASP A 322 -19.37 2.31 44.95
C ASP A 322 -19.26 0.89 45.54
N ILE A 323 -18.28 0.73 46.43
CA ILE A 323 -18.49 -0.02 47.68
C ILE A 323 -18.64 1.01 48.81
N LYS A 324 -19.82 1.03 49.44
CA LYS A 324 -20.25 1.98 50.47
C LYS A 324 -19.17 2.23 51.56
N PRO A 325 -18.97 3.48 52.00
CA PRO A 325 -17.99 3.79 53.04
C PRO A 325 -18.53 3.35 54.41
N ALA A 326 -17.82 2.45 55.08
CA ALA A 326 -17.90 2.36 56.54
C ALA A 326 -17.28 3.64 57.12
N LYS A 327 -18.02 4.32 58.00
CA LYS A 327 -17.62 5.61 58.58
C LYS A 327 -16.23 5.55 59.26
N PRO A 328 -15.49 6.68 59.26
CA PRO A 328 -14.16 6.74 59.86
C PRO A 328 -14.26 6.78 61.38
N GLN A 329 -13.59 5.84 62.06
CA GLN A 329 -13.16 6.08 63.44
C GLN A 329 -12.00 7.08 63.38
N GLN A 330 -12.25 8.24 64.00
CA GLN A 330 -11.27 9.29 64.25
C GLN A 330 -10.04 8.72 64.97
N GLN A 331 -8.85 9.01 64.44
CA GLN A 331 -7.69 9.46 65.21
C GLN A 331 -6.55 9.86 64.26
N ALA A 332 -6.28 11.16 64.19
CA ALA A 332 -4.97 11.68 63.82
C ALA A 332 -4.06 11.67 65.08
N PRO A 333 -2.79 12.10 64.99
CA PRO A 333 -1.66 11.40 64.39
C PRO A 333 -0.55 11.19 65.44
N ALA A 334 0.03 10.00 65.54
CA ALA A 334 1.19 9.80 66.42
C ALA A 334 2.09 8.69 65.88
N LEU A 335 3.13 9.09 65.15
CA LEU A 335 4.49 8.52 65.11
C LEU A 335 5.24 9.01 63.84
N ALA A 336 5.21 10.32 63.59
CA ALA A 336 6.24 11.02 62.82
C ALA A 336 7.35 11.56 63.75
N GLN A 337 7.56 10.91 64.90
CA GLN A 337 8.67 11.18 65.82
C GLN A 337 9.27 9.83 66.26
N GLN A 338 9.96 9.13 65.35
CA GLN A 338 10.96 8.13 65.74
C GLN A 338 11.97 7.74 64.65
N ALA A 339 12.04 8.46 63.53
CA ALA A 339 13.08 8.27 62.50
C ALA A 339 14.03 9.48 62.34
N ALA A 340 14.10 10.35 63.36
CA ALA A 340 15.07 11.45 63.44
C ALA A 340 16.04 11.31 64.64
N ALA A 341 16.16 10.10 65.21
CA ALA A 341 17.06 9.82 66.35
C ALA A 341 17.95 8.57 66.14
N GLN A 342 18.31 8.25 64.89
CA GLN A 342 19.33 7.22 64.58
C GLN A 342 20.37 7.69 63.55
N ALA A 343 20.67 8.98 63.52
CA ALA A 343 21.82 9.54 62.79
C ALA A 343 22.67 10.50 63.65
N ALA A 344 22.61 10.37 64.98
CA ALA A 344 23.57 10.98 65.90
C ALA A 344 23.67 10.13 67.17
N GLY A 345 24.74 9.33 67.27
CA GLY A 345 25.12 8.68 68.53
C GLY A 345 25.32 7.16 68.47
N ARG A 346 26.33 6.71 67.72
CA ARG A 346 27.45 5.94 68.28
C ARG A 346 28.59 5.83 67.28
#